data_AF-A0A7C6IZT6-F1
#
_entry.id   AF-A0A7C6IZT6-F1
#
_cell.length_a   1.000
_cell.length_b   1.000
_cell.length_c   1.000
_cell.angle_alpha   90.00
_cell.angle_beta   90.00
_cell.angle_gamma   90.00
#
_symmetry.space_group_name_H-M   'P 1'
#
loop_
_entity.id
_entity.type
_entity.pdbx_description
1 polymer ?
#
loop_
_entity_poly.entity_id
_entity_poly.type
_entity_poly.pdbx_seq_one_letter_code
_entity_poly.pdbx_strand_id
1 'polypeptide(L)'
;MLKRIKEYYKQCKVQLIRFNRLSIKGSNYIKSFIFSILLTIIIFSPFMIIAYNVFSLYDPSTTTFKIMLFISMIVVLLFNGLASSLNVVLLKNYYPDNEDLKIIDSKDIFFVELLNPYMIIITVAIMVVIFVTT
;
A
#
# COMPACT_ATOMS: atom_id res chain seq x y z
N MET A 1 23.82 -5.48 9.13
CA MET A 1 22.35 -5.35 9.12
C MET A 1 21.81 -4.88 7.76
N LEU A 2 22.27 -3.73 7.24
CA LEU A 2 21.82 -3.18 5.94
C LEU A 2 21.96 -4.14 4.74
N LYS A 3 23.05 -4.93 4.69
CA LYS A 3 23.26 -5.93 3.62
C LYS A 3 22.14 -6.98 3.56
N ARG A 4 21.70 -7.48 4.73
CA ARG A 4 20.62 -8.47 4.82
C ARG A 4 19.28 -7.90 4.38
N ILE A 5 18.97 -6.65 4.76
CA ILE A 5 17.75 -5.96 4.32
C ILE A 5 17.74 -5.77 2.81
N LYS A 6 18.88 -5.38 2.22
CA LYS A 6 19.02 -5.20 0.78
C LYS A 6 18.85 -6.52 0.01
N GLU A 7 19.39 -7.61 0.53
CA GLU A 7 19.22 -8.95 -0.04
C GLU A 7 17.77 -9.42 0.06
N TYR A 8 17.13 -9.22 1.21
CA TYR A 8 15.71 -9.53 1.40
C TYR A 8 14.82 -8.75 0.43
N TYR A 9 15.00 -7.43 0.33
CA TYR A 9 14.24 -6.60 -0.59
C TYR A 9 14.42 -6.99 -2.06
N LYS A 10 15.62 -7.44 -2.46
CA LYS A 10 15.83 -8.00 -3.81
C LYS A 10 15.02 -9.28 -4.03
N GLN A 11 14.94 -10.16 -3.03
CA GLN A 11 14.12 -11.37 -3.12
C GLN A 11 12.64 -11.02 -3.27
N CYS A 12 12.13 -10.08 -2.46
CA CYS A 12 10.74 -9.65 -2.58
C CYS A 12 10.44 -9.06 -3.97
N LYS A 13 11.37 -8.29 -4.56
CA LYS A 13 11.24 -7.79 -5.94
C LYS A 13 11.13 -8.90 -6.98
N VAL A 14 11.86 -10.00 -6.81
CA VAL A 14 11.75 -11.16 -7.71
C VAL A 14 10.35 -11.74 -7.66
N GLN A 15 9.73 -11.81 -6.46
CA GLN A 15 8.36 -12.27 -6.30
C GLN A 15 7.35 -11.33 -6.98
N LEU A 16 7.52 -10.01 -6.86
CA LEU A 16 6.67 -9.05 -7.56
C LEU A 16 6.79 -9.19 -9.09
N ILE A 17 8.01 -9.39 -9.61
CA ILE A 17 8.21 -9.63 -11.05
C ILE A 17 7.52 -10.92 -11.49
N ARG A 18 7.60 -11.99 -10.70
CA ARG A 18 6.89 -13.25 -10.97
C ARG A 18 5.38 -13.03 -10.97
N PHE A 19 4.85 -12.33 -9.98
CA PHE A 19 3.43 -11.98 -9.90
C PHE A 19 2.95 -11.23 -11.14
N ASN A 20 3.67 -10.18 -11.54
CA ASN A 20 3.32 -9.37 -12.71
C ASN A 20 3.39 -10.17 -14.04
N ARG A 21 4.19 -11.24 -14.10
CA ARG A 21 4.29 -12.11 -15.28
C ARG A 21 3.16 -13.11 -15.39
N LEU A 22 2.42 -13.42 -14.32
CA LEU A 22 1.36 -14.43 -14.35
C LEU A 22 0.19 -14.06 -15.27
N SER A 23 0.11 -12.82 -15.74
CA SER A 23 -0.89 -12.35 -16.71
C SER A 23 -2.32 -12.77 -16.35
N ILE A 24 -2.64 -12.73 -15.06
CA ILE A 24 -3.97 -13.12 -14.56
C ILE A 24 -4.98 -12.12 -15.11
N LYS A 25 -5.83 -12.58 -16.03
CA LYS A 25 -6.84 -11.78 -16.71
C LYS A 25 -8.24 -12.27 -16.36
N GLY A 26 -9.22 -11.38 -16.52
CA GLY A 26 -10.64 -11.70 -16.37
C GLY A 26 -11.31 -10.95 -15.23
N SER A 27 -12.61 -11.21 -15.06
CA SER A 27 -13.45 -10.50 -14.09
C SER A 27 -13.02 -10.75 -12.64
N ASN A 28 -12.49 -11.92 -12.32
CA ASN A 28 -12.01 -12.25 -10.98
C ASN A 28 -10.78 -11.44 -10.58
N TYR A 29 -9.90 -11.07 -11.54
CA TYR A 29 -8.79 -10.16 -11.28
C TYR A 29 -9.29 -8.78 -10.83
N ILE A 30 -10.23 -8.21 -11.59
CA ILE A 30 -10.81 -6.89 -11.27
C ILE A 30 -11.58 -6.94 -9.94
N LYS A 31 -12.37 -8.00 -9.70
CA LYS A 31 -13.07 -8.21 -8.43
C LYS A 31 -12.08 -8.26 -7.27
N SER A 32 -11.02 -9.08 -7.38
CA SER A 32 -9.98 -9.19 -6.36
C SER A 32 -9.35 -7.84 -6.04
N PHE A 33 -9.00 -7.08 -7.07
CA PHE A 33 -8.44 -5.75 -6.91
C PHE A 33 -9.40 -4.80 -6.17
N ILE A 34 -10.67 -4.72 -6.59
CA ILE A 34 -11.68 -3.88 -5.94
C ILE A 34 -11.90 -4.31 -4.49
N PHE A 35 -12.07 -5.61 -4.22
CA PHE A 35 -12.27 -6.13 -2.87
C PHE A 35 -11.05 -5.88 -1.98
N SER A 36 -9.83 -5.98 -2.51
CA SER A 36 -8.62 -5.65 -1.74
C SER A 36 -8.59 -4.18 -1.32
N ILE A 37 -9.00 -3.26 -2.20
CA ILE A 37 -9.08 -1.84 -1.87
C ILE A 37 -10.16 -1.62 -0.81
N LEU A 38 -11.36 -2.19 -0.98
CA LEU A 38 -12.45 -2.05 -0.02
C LEU A 38 -12.07 -2.58 1.37
N LEU A 39 -11.47 -3.77 1.44
CA LEU A 39 -10.98 -4.33 2.71
C LEU A 39 -9.92 -3.43 3.36
N THR A 40 -9.01 -2.90 2.55
CA THR A 40 -7.98 -1.97 3.04
C THR A 40 -8.61 -0.68 3.57
N ILE A 41 -9.62 -0.12 2.88
CA ILE A 41 -10.39 1.04 3.37
C ILE A 41 -11.05 0.74 4.70
N ILE A 42 -11.67 -0.43 4.86
CA ILE A 42 -12.31 -0.82 6.12
C ILE A 42 -11.28 -0.85 7.25
N ILE A 43 -10.11 -1.47 7.01
CA ILE A 43 -9.01 -1.54 8.00
C ILE A 43 -8.48 -0.15 8.36
N PHE A 44 -8.36 0.75 7.39
CA PHE A 44 -7.79 2.09 7.59
C PHE A 44 -8.82 3.17 7.97
N SER A 45 -10.12 2.88 7.86
CA SER A 45 -11.20 3.81 8.20
C SER A 45 -11.08 4.44 9.61
N PRO A 46 -10.74 3.71 10.70
CA PRO A 46 -10.57 4.35 12.01
C PRO A 46 -9.44 5.38 12.01
N PHE A 47 -8.34 5.12 11.31
CA PHE A 47 -7.23 6.05 11.20
C PHE A 47 -7.61 7.30 10.39
N MET A 48 -8.42 7.15 9.34
CA MET A 48 -8.91 8.28 8.56
C MET A 48 -9.86 9.18 9.37
N ILE A 49 -10.72 8.60 10.22
CA ILE A 49 -11.59 9.35 11.11
C ILE A 49 -10.77 10.13 12.15
N ILE A 50 -9.76 9.49 12.75
CA ILE A 50 -8.86 10.16 13.70
C ILE A 50 -8.13 11.31 13.00
N ALA A 51 -7.55 11.05 11.83
CA ALA A 51 -6.84 12.07 11.06
C ALA A 51 -7.74 13.27 10.73
N TYR A 52 -8.97 13.01 10.25
CA TYR A 52 -9.94 14.07 9.95
C TYR A 52 -10.25 14.94 11.17
N ASN A 53 -10.56 14.33 12.31
CA ASN A 53 -10.83 15.08 13.54
C ASN A 53 -9.63 15.89 14.03
N VAL A 54 -8.42 15.39 13.83
CA VAL A 54 -7.23 16.12 14.23
C VAL A 54 -6.95 17.27 13.27
N PHE A 55 -7.07 17.07 11.95
CA PHE A 55 -6.90 18.14 10.97
C PHE A 55 -7.95 19.25 11.09
N SER A 56 -9.16 18.95 11.60
CA SER A 56 -10.18 19.99 11.84
C SER A 56 -9.93 20.80 13.11
N LEU A 57 -9.14 20.29 14.06
CA LEU A 57 -8.86 20.95 15.34
C LEU A 57 -7.60 21.81 15.33
N TYR A 58 -6.61 21.49 14.49
CA TYR A 58 -5.31 22.16 14.49
C TYR A 58 -5.10 23.00 13.23
N ASP A 59 -4.62 24.22 13.43
CA ASP A 59 -4.24 25.12 12.34
C ASP A 59 -3.04 24.56 11.54
N PRO A 60 -3.01 24.70 10.20
CA PRO A 60 -1.94 24.20 9.35
C PRO A 60 -0.52 24.68 9.72
N SER A 61 -0.41 25.87 10.31
CA SER A 61 0.87 26.43 10.74
C SER A 61 1.51 25.68 11.90
N THR A 62 0.70 24.95 12.69
CA THR A 62 1.15 24.28 13.92
C THR A 62 2.03 23.07 13.65
N THR A 63 2.98 22.82 14.55
CA THR A 63 3.83 21.62 14.49
C THR A 63 3.00 20.33 14.56
N THR A 64 1.91 20.32 15.32
CA THR A 64 1.00 19.17 15.44
C THR A 64 0.37 18.80 14.10
N PHE A 65 -0.11 19.78 13.34
CA PHE A 65 -0.65 19.54 11.99
C PHE A 65 0.39 18.90 11.07
N LYS A 66 1.63 19.42 11.08
CA LYS A 66 2.74 18.91 10.25
C LYS A 66 3.12 17.47 10.61
N ILE A 67 3.17 17.15 11.90
CA ILE A 67 3.41 15.77 12.38
C ILE A 67 2.29 14.84 11.90
N MET A 68 1.03 15.27 12.01
CA MET A 68 -0.09 14.44 11.57
C MET A 68 -0.11 14.24 10.06
N LEU A 69 0.23 15.27 9.28
CA LEU A 69 0.39 15.16 7.84
C LEU A 69 1.46 14.13 7.46
N PHE A 70 2.59 14.12 8.18
CA PHE A 70 3.63 13.09 7.98
C PHE A 70 3.15 11.68 8.37
N ILE A 71 2.39 11.54 9.45
CA ILE A 71 1.78 10.26 9.84
C ILE A 71 0.79 9.79 8.77
N SER A 72 -0.06 10.67 8.24
CA SER A 72 -0.99 10.36 7.15
C SER A 72 -0.27 9.89 5.90
N MET A 73 0.90 10.45 5.57
CA MET A 73 1.75 9.95 4.48
C MET A 73 2.17 8.49 4.72
N ILE A 74 2.65 8.15 5.92
CA ILE A 74 3.02 6.77 6.25
C ILE A 74 1.82 5.84 6.11
N VAL A 75 0.64 6.29 6.56
CA VAL A 75 -0.62 5.54 6.43
C VAL A 75 -0.97 5.28 4.96
N VAL A 76 -0.78 6.24 4.05
CA VAL A 76 -1.02 6.05 2.61
C VAL A 76 -0.06 5.01 2.01
N LEU A 77 1.21 5.00 2.41
CA LEU A 77 2.16 3.98 1.95
C LEU A 77 1.77 2.59 2.47
N LEU A 78 1.38 2.49 3.74
CA LEU A 78 0.89 1.24 4.34
C LEU A 78 -0.39 0.76 3.65
N PHE A 79 -1.29 1.68 3.27
CA PHE A 79 -2.47 1.37 2.50
C PHE A 79 -2.10 0.70 1.17
N ASN A 80 -1.14 1.25 0.42
CA ASN A 80 -0.72 0.66 -0.86
C ASN A 80 -0.15 -0.77 -0.69
N GLY A 81 0.75 -0.94 0.29
CA GLY A 81 1.32 -2.25 0.60
C GLY A 81 0.24 -3.26 0.98
N LEU A 82 -0.70 -2.88 1.85
CA LEU A 82 -1.75 -3.76 2.34
C LEU A 82 -2.76 -4.12 1.25
N ALA A 83 -3.20 -3.15 0.44
CA ALA A 83 -4.10 -3.42 -0.68
C ALA A 83 -3.48 -4.41 -1.67
N SER A 84 -2.20 -4.22 -2.01
CA SER A 84 -1.49 -5.11 -2.92
C SER A 84 -1.33 -6.53 -2.35
N SER A 85 -1.01 -6.63 -1.05
CA SER A 85 -0.90 -7.91 -0.34
C SER A 85 -2.24 -8.66 -0.29
N LEU A 86 -3.32 -7.96 0.06
CA LEU A 86 -4.67 -8.53 0.10
C LEU A 86 -5.14 -8.95 -1.30
N ASN A 87 -4.80 -8.21 -2.34
CA ASN A 87 -5.12 -8.61 -3.72
C ASN A 87 -4.51 -9.97 -4.06
N VAL A 88 -3.27 -10.23 -3.66
CA VAL A 88 -2.61 -11.54 -3.89
C VAL A 88 -3.33 -12.65 -3.12
N VAL A 89 -3.70 -12.39 -1.87
CA VAL A 89 -4.46 -13.36 -1.06
C VAL A 89 -5.81 -13.69 -1.70
N LEU A 90 -6.54 -12.67 -2.14
CA LEU A 90 -7.83 -12.85 -2.82
C LEU A 90 -7.68 -13.57 -4.16
N LEU A 91 -6.66 -13.23 -4.96
CA LEU A 91 -6.37 -13.93 -6.20
C LEU A 91 -6.07 -15.42 -5.96
N LYS A 92 -5.33 -15.77 -4.92
CA LYS A 92 -5.08 -17.18 -4.56
C LYS A 92 -6.38 -17.93 -4.27
N ASN A 93 -7.37 -17.25 -3.68
CA ASN A 93 -8.69 -17.84 -3.40
C ASN A 93 -9.55 -17.94 -4.67
N TYR A 94 -9.44 -16.99 -5.60
CA TYR A 94 -10.17 -17.03 -6.87
C TYR A 94 -9.59 -18.02 -7.89
N TYR A 95 -8.29 -18.33 -7.80
CA TYR A 95 -7.59 -19.24 -8.69
C TYR A 95 -6.85 -20.32 -7.89
N PRO A 96 -7.58 -21.20 -7.18
CA PRO A 96 -6.99 -22.19 -6.28
C PRO A 96 -6.18 -23.26 -7.01
N ASP A 97 -6.29 -23.38 -8.34
CA ASP A 97 -5.53 -24.38 -9.12
C ASP A 97 -4.24 -23.80 -9.72
N ASN A 98 -3.99 -22.49 -9.58
CA ASN A 98 -2.78 -21.87 -10.10
C ASN A 98 -1.60 -22.02 -9.12
N GLU A 99 -0.73 -23.01 -9.37
CA GLU A 99 0.42 -23.30 -8.52
C GLU A 99 1.42 -22.14 -8.42
N ASP A 100 1.68 -21.45 -9.53
CA ASP A 100 2.61 -20.31 -9.54
C ASP A 100 2.13 -19.17 -8.63
N LEU A 101 0.82 -18.94 -8.58
CA LEU A 101 0.22 -17.94 -7.71
C LEU A 101 0.33 -18.34 -6.23
N LYS A 102 0.21 -19.63 -5.90
CA LYS A 102 0.31 -20.12 -4.51
C LYS A 102 1.70 -19.87 -3.90
N ILE A 103 2.74 -19.99 -4.72
CA ILE A 103 4.15 -19.86 -4.30
C ILE A 103 4.51 -18.41 -3.91
N ILE A 104 3.77 -17.41 -4.40
CA ILE A 104 4.05 -16.00 -4.14
C ILE A 104 3.65 -15.64 -2.72
N ASP A 105 4.60 -15.26 -1.85
CA ASP A 105 4.26 -14.77 -0.52
C ASP A 105 3.66 -13.35 -0.61
N SER A 106 2.46 -13.16 -0.06
CA SER A 106 1.79 -11.86 -0.05
C SER A 106 2.52 -10.83 0.83
N LYS A 107 3.33 -11.27 1.81
CA LYS A 107 4.18 -10.38 2.63
C LYS A 107 5.30 -9.77 1.81
N ASP A 108 5.87 -10.52 0.87
CA ASP A 108 6.92 -9.99 -0.02
C ASP A 108 6.35 -8.89 -0.92
N ILE A 109 5.12 -9.08 -1.41
CA ILE A 109 4.41 -8.05 -2.18
C ILE A 109 4.13 -6.81 -1.33
N PHE A 110 3.69 -6.99 -0.07
CA PHE A 110 3.51 -5.89 0.88
C PHE A 110 4.79 -5.03 0.99
N PHE A 111 5.95 -5.65 1.25
CA PHE A 111 7.20 -4.92 1.48
C PHE A 111 7.70 -4.16 0.26
N VAL A 112 7.51 -4.70 -0.95
CA VAL A 112 7.92 -4.01 -2.17
C VAL A 112 6.97 -2.86 -2.49
N GLU A 113 5.67 -3.08 -2.38
CA GLU A 113 4.65 -2.09 -2.70
C GLU A 113 4.55 -0.98 -1.66
N LEU A 114 4.87 -1.25 -0.39
CA LEU A 114 5.04 -0.24 0.65
C LEU A 114 6.05 0.84 0.25
N LEU A 115 7.12 0.43 -0.44
CA LEU A 115 8.20 1.30 -0.92
C LEU A 115 8.13 1.51 -2.43
N ASN A 116 6.94 1.44 -3.01
CA ASN A 116 6.75 1.70 -4.43
C ASN A 116 7.13 3.16 -4.75
N PRO A 117 8.12 3.40 -5.62
CA PRO A 117 8.61 4.75 -5.90
C PRO A 117 7.51 5.65 -6.49
N TYR A 118 6.60 5.10 -7.30
CA TYR A 118 5.50 5.88 -7.87
C TYR A 118 4.56 6.39 -6.78
N MET A 119 4.21 5.53 -5.81
CA MET A 119 3.36 5.93 -4.70
C MET A 119 4.06 6.93 -3.78
N ILE A 120 5.34 6.75 -3.49
CA ILE A 120 6.12 7.72 -2.70
C ILE A 120 6.12 9.09 -3.38
N ILE A 121 6.39 9.14 -4.70
CA ILE A 121 6.40 10.39 -5.46
C ILE A 121 5.03 11.06 -5.41
N ILE A 122 3.95 10.31 -5.63
CA ILE A 122 2.58 10.83 -5.58
C ILE A 122 2.25 11.38 -4.19
N THR A 123 2.55 10.62 -3.13
CA THR A 123 2.26 11.04 -1.76
C THR A 123 3.07 12.27 -1.35
N VAL A 124 4.35 12.35 -1.73
CA VAL A 124 5.18 13.54 -1.50
C VAL A 124 4.66 14.74 -2.29
N ALA A 125 4.26 14.57 -3.54
CA ALA A 125 3.69 15.65 -4.34
C ALA A 125 2.41 16.21 -3.71
N ILE A 126 1.50 15.36 -3.23
CA ILE A 126 0.30 15.77 -2.50
C ILE A 126 0.66 16.55 -1.24
N MET A 127 1.65 16.06 -0.48
CA MET A 127 2.12 16.73 0.74
C MET A 127 2.66 18.13 0.43
N VAL A 128 3.51 18.28 -0.58
CA VAL A 128 4.04 19.58 -1.00
C VAL A 128 2.91 20.53 -1.41
N VAL A 129 1.92 20.06 -2.17
CA VAL A 129 0.77 20.88 -2.54
C VAL A 129 0.04 21.38 -1.30
N ILE A 130 -0.30 20.48 -0.37
CA ILE A 130 -0.98 20.85 0.89
C ILE A 130 -0.16 21.93 1.62
N PHE A 131 1.13 21.69 1.85
CA PHE A 131 2.03 22.64 2.52
C PHE A 131 2.14 24.02 1.87
N VAL A 132 2.01 24.11 0.54
CA VAL A 132 2.09 25.38 -0.18
C VAL A 132 0.74 26.11 -0.14
N THR A 133 -0.36 25.38 -0.07
CA THR A 133 -1.72 25.93 -0.13
C THR A 133 -2.35 26.25 1.22
N THR A 134 -1.78 25.74 2.32
CA THR A 134 -2.25 25.94 3.70
C THR A 134 -1.22 26.67 4.54
#